data_AF-A0A1I6JF96-F1
#
_entry.id   AF-A0A1I6JF96-F1
#
_cell.length_a   1.000
_cell.length_b   1.000
_cell.length_c   1.000
_cell.angle_alpha   90.00
_cell.angle_beta   90.00
_cell.angle_gamma   90.00
#
_symmetry.space_group_name_H-M   'P 1'
#
loop_
_entity.id
_entity.type
_entity.pdbx_description
1 polymer ?
#
loop_
_entity_poly.entity_id
_entity_poly.type
_entity_poly.pdbx_seq_one_letter_code
_entity_poly.pdbx_strand_id
1 'polypeptide(L)' 'MDTLQEVINYLIELADAGALARILYCFIRIKINPDEASAYLKRIKHAIWFVLLANMVWTFKILAESYYK' A
#
# COMPACT_ATOMS: atom_id res chain seq x y z
N MET A 1 -12.44 21.37 -11.03
CA MET A 1 -11.17 20.60 -11.04
C MET A 1 -11.03 19.75 -9.77
N ASP A 2 -11.99 19.81 -8.84
CA ASP A 2 -11.93 19.12 -7.55
C ASP A 2 -12.39 17.65 -7.60
N THR A 3 -13.42 17.35 -8.38
CA THR A 3 -14.00 15.98 -8.42
C THR A 3 -13.01 14.93 -8.92
N LEU A 4 -12.13 15.29 -9.87
CA LEU A 4 -11.10 14.40 -10.36
C LEU A 4 -10.02 14.14 -9.30
N GLN A 5 -9.62 15.16 -8.54
CA GLN A 5 -8.65 15.01 -7.46
C GLN A 5 -9.22 14.18 -6.30
N GLU A 6 -10.49 14.38 -5.95
CA GLU A 6 -11.17 13.57 -4.95
C GLU A 6 -11.20 12.10 -5.35
N VAL A 7 -11.59 11.79 -6.60
CA VAL A 7 -11.60 10.41 -7.10
C VAL A 7 -10.20 9.79 -7.06
N ILE A 8 -9.15 10.54 -7.43
CA ILE A 8 -7.77 10.07 -7.35
C ILE A 8 -7.37 9.75 -5.91
N ASN A 9 -7.69 10.64 -4.97
CA ASN A 9 -7.39 10.42 -3.55
C ASN A 9 -8.13 9.19 -3.00
N TYR A 10 -9.41 9.03 -3.32
CA TYR A 10 -10.18 7.85 -2.92
C TYR A 10 -9.60 6.54 -3.48
N LEU A 11 -9.11 6.54 -4.72
CA LEU A 11 -8.48 5.35 -5.31
C LEU A 11 -7.16 5.00 -4.62
N ILE A 12 -6.36 6.01 -4.23
CA ILE A 12 -5.12 5.81 -3.49
C ILE A 12 -5.43 5.23 -2.10
N GLU A 13 -6.38 5.82 -1.37
CA GLU A 13 -6.81 5.34 -0.05
C GLU A 13 -7.37 3.91 -0.10
N LEU A 14 -8.13 3.58 -1.15
CA LEU A 14 -8.66 2.23 -1.37
C LEU A 14 -7.53 1.21 -1.61
N ALA A 15 -6.49 1.59 -2.36
CA ALA A 15 -5.33 0.73 -2.61
C ALA A 15 -4.56 0.45 -1.30
N ASP A 16 -4.36 1.47 -0.47
CA ASP A 16 -3.69 1.33 0.84
C ASP A 16 -4.52 0.48 1.80
N ALA A 17 -5.84 0.67 1.84
CA ALA A 17 -6.75 -0.15 2.64
C ALA A 17 -6.70 -1.63 2.20
N GLY A 18 -6.67 -1.89 0.89
CA GLY A 18 -6.54 -3.25 0.35
C GLY A 18 -5.20 -3.91 0.72
N ALA A 19 -4.12 -3.16 0.70
CA ALA A 19 -2.81 -3.66 1.11
C ALA A 19 -2.75 -3.97 2.62
N LEU A 20 -3.31 -3.10 3.47
CA LEU A 20 -3.45 -3.35 4.91
C LEU A 20 -4.30 -4.60 5.18
N ALA A 21 -5.44 -4.75 4.51
CA ALA A 21 -6.28 -5.94 4.64
C ALA A 21 -5.51 -7.23 4.28
N ARG A 22 -4.67 -7.19 3.23
CA ARG A 22 -3.83 -8.33 2.85
C ARG A 22 -2.76 -8.65 3.89
N ILE A 23 -2.15 -7.63 4.50
CA ILE A 23 -1.17 -7.79 5.58
C ILE A 23 -1.86 -8.44 6.80
N LEU A 24 -3.00 -7.92 7.23
CA LEU A 24 -3.79 -8.47 8.34
C LEU A 24 -4.20 -9.92 8.09
N TYR A 25 -4.70 -10.22 6.89
CA TYR A 25 -5.04 -11.60 6.51
C TYR A 25 -3.84 -12.55 6.64
N CYS A 26 -2.66 -12.13 6.17
CA CYS A 26 -1.46 -12.95 6.28
C CYS A 26 -1.04 -13.16 7.75
N PHE A 27 -1.19 -12.15 8.61
CA PHE A 27 -0.94 -12.31 10.05
C PHE A 27 -1.88 -13.31 10.72
N ILE A 28 -3.18 -13.24 10.40
CA ILE A 28 -4.17 -14.20 10.90
C ILE A 28 -3.83 -15.61 10.43
N ARG A 29 -3.46 -15.79 9.15
CA ARG A 29 -3.08 -17.10 8.60
C ARG A 29 -1.82 -17.68 9.23
N ILE A 30 -0.82 -16.85 9.57
CA ILE A 30 0.38 -17.29 10.30
C ILE A 30 0.01 -17.87 11.68
N LYS A 31 -0.97 -17.26 12.38
CA LYS A 31 -1.43 -17.74 13.68
C LYS A 31 -2.19 -19.06 13.58
N ILE A 32 -2.93 -19.27 12.50
CA ILE A 32 -3.74 -20.49 12.29
C ILE A 32 -2.87 -21.64 11.77
N ASN A 33 -1.95 -21.38 10.84
CA ASN A 33 -1.05 -22.38 10.23
C ASN A 33 0.42 -21.92 10.34
N PRO A 34 1.09 -22.22 11.45
CA PRO A 34 2.47 -21.79 11.68
C PRO A 34 3.49 -22.44 10.73
N ASP A 35 3.19 -23.64 10.19
CA ASP A 35 4.10 -24.34 9.27
C ASP A 35 4.34 -23.57 7.95
N GLU A 36 3.36 -22.79 7.52
CA GLU A 36 3.44 -21.94 6.32
C GLU A 36 3.93 -20.51 6.62
N ALA A 37 4.34 -20.22 7.86
CA ALA A 37 4.63 -18.85 8.30
C ALA A 37 5.69 -18.16 7.44
N SER A 38 6.71 -18.90 6.98
CA SER A 38 7.76 -18.37 6.11
C SER A 38 7.23 -17.86 4.77
N ALA A 39 6.20 -18.52 4.20
CA ALA A 39 5.57 -18.12 2.95
C ALA A 39 4.70 -16.86 3.14
N TYR A 40 3.91 -16.80 4.23
CA TYR A 40 3.10 -15.61 4.54
C TYR A 40 3.96 -14.40 4.88
N LEU A 41 5.10 -14.57 5.57
CA LEU A 41 6.05 -13.49 5.83
C LEU A 41 6.63 -12.89 4.54
N LYS A 42 6.94 -13.71 3.54
CA LYS A 42 7.35 -13.22 2.21
C LYS A 42 6.23 -12.38 1.58
N ARG A 43 4.99 -12.85 1.64
CA ARG A 43 3.83 -12.11 1.11
C ARG A 43 3.61 -10.77 1.81
N ILE A 44 3.77 -10.72 3.13
CA ILE A 44 3.71 -9.47 3.91
C ILE A 44 4.80 -8.51 3.46
N LYS A 45 6.06 -8.98 3.31
CA LYS A 45 7.16 -8.15 2.82
C LYS A 45 6.85 -7.55 1.45
N HIS A 46 6.31 -8.34 0.52
CA HIS A 46 5.92 -7.83 -0.79
C HIS A 46 4.79 -6.81 -0.71
N ALA A 47 3.79 -7.02 0.16
CA ALA A 47 2.71 -6.06 0.38
C ALA A 47 3.23 -4.73 0.97
N ILE A 48 4.18 -4.79 1.91
CA ILE A 48 4.83 -3.60 2.48
C ILE A 48 5.62 -2.86 1.39
N TRP A 49 6.42 -3.57 0.59
CA TRP A 49 7.16 -2.96 -0.51
C TRP A 49 6.25 -2.27 -1.52
N PHE A 50 5.11 -2.89 -1.84
CA PHE A 50 4.10 -2.29 -2.71
C PHE A 50 3.57 -0.96 -2.17
N VAL A 51 3.14 -0.91 -0.90
CA VAL A 51 2.61 0.31 -0.26
C VAL A 51 3.67 1.41 -0.22
N LEU A 52 4.92 1.04 0.08
CA LEU A 52 6.01 1.99 0.17
C LEU A 52 6.32 2.62 -1.19
N LEU A 53 6.40 1.80 -2.25
CA LEU A 53 6.57 2.30 -3.62
C LEU A 53 5.40 3.16 -4.08
N ALA A 54 4.16 2.76 -3.77
CA ALA A 54 2.96 3.53 -4.11
C ALA A 54 2.97 4.92 -3.46
N ASN A 55 3.30 4.99 -2.15
CA ASN A 55 3.40 6.26 -1.43
C ASN A 55 4.53 7.15 -1.95
N MET A 56 5.67 6.56 -2.33
CA MET A 56 6.79 7.32 -2.91
C MET A 56 6.41 8.05 -4.20
N VAL A 57 5.56 7.46 -5.05
CA VAL A 57 5.09 8.13 -6.29
C VAL A 57 4.42 9.46 -5.97
N TRP A 58 3.61 9.52 -4.92
CA TRP A 58 2.96 10.76 -4.49
C TRP A 58 3.96 11.77 -3.93
N THR A 59 4.93 11.32 -3.15
CA THR A 59 6.03 12.17 -2.66
C THR A 59 6.83 12.77 -3.82
N PHE A 60 7.16 11.97 -4.84
CA PHE A 60 7.86 12.46 -6.04
C PHE A 60 7.03 13.47 -6.83
N LYS A 61 5.71 13.25 -6.97
CA LYS A 61 4.81 14.21 -7.60
C LYS A 61 4.84 15.56 -6.89
N ILE A 62 4.69 15.55 -5.55
CA ILE A 62 4.72 16.78 -4.74
C ILE A 62 6.08 17.48 -4.88
N LEU A 63 7.17 16.72 -4.84
CA LEU A 63 8.52 17.27 -5.01
C LEU A 63 8.67 17.93 -6.39
N ALA A 64 8.27 17.24 -7.47
CA ALA A 64 8.30 17.79 -8.80
C ALA A 64 7.44 19.08 -8.90
N GLU A 65 6.22 19.06 -8.38
CA GLU A 65 5.34 20.23 -8.34
C GLU A 65 5.93 21.40 -7.54
N SER A 66 6.78 21.14 -6.54
CA SER A 66 7.48 22.19 -5.80
C SER A 66 8.61 22.86 -6.58
N TYR A 67 9.25 22.15 -7.51
CA TYR A 67 10.35 22.67 -8.34
C TYR A 67 9.87 23.50 -9.54
N TYR A 68 8.65 23.23 -10.03
CA TYR A 68 8.07 23.94 -11.19
C TYR A 68 7.13 25.08 -10.80
N LYS A 69 7.08 25.45 -9.51
CA LYS A 69 6.42 26.66 -9.03
C LYS A 69 7.29 27.90 -9.21
#